data_AF-A0A645DPU5-F1
#
_entry.id   AF-A0A645DPU5-F1
#
_cell.length_a   1.000
_cell.length_b   1.000
_cell.length_c   1.000
_cell.angle_alpha   90.00
_cell.angle_beta   90.00
_cell.angle_gamma   90.00
#
_symmetry.space_group_name_H-M   'P 1'
#
loop_
_entity.id
_entity.type
_entity.pdbx_description
1 polymer ?
#
loop_
_entity_poly.entity_id
_entity_poly.type
_entity_poly.pdbx_seq_one_letter_code
_entity_poly.pdbx_strand_id
1 'polypeptide(L)'
;MFPLLLSLPTGSLKEFTRYIQRLLSHGKKSISVVTRFSLKKTVNAGGIAYSQAQFKIDRPLTEVELTAVSQLAEQVKEYAKHAATSPVDLDEFTDVSTPFDPITGEIVES
;
A
#
# COMPACT_ATOMS: atom_id res chain seq x y z
N MET A 1 -4.89 4.20 -16.86
CA MET A 1 -4.23 4.53 -15.59
C MET A 1 -3.57 3.25 -15.08
N PHE A 2 -2.32 3.28 -14.63
CA PHE A 2 -1.62 2.10 -14.13
C PHE A 2 -1.84 1.93 -12.62
N PRO A 3 -2.04 0.69 -12.12
CA PRO A 3 -2.11 0.43 -10.69
C PRO A 3 -0.73 0.68 -10.03
N LEU A 4 -0.74 1.23 -8.82
CA LEU A 4 0.45 1.39 -8.00
C LEU A 4 0.51 0.29 -6.95
N LEU A 5 1.64 -0.41 -6.87
CA LEU A 5 1.92 -1.35 -5.80
C LEU A 5 2.51 -0.58 -4.61
N LEU A 6 1.86 -0.72 -3.46
CA LEU A 6 2.32 -0.15 -2.19
C LEU A 6 2.75 -1.29 -1.27
N SER A 7 4.04 -1.40 -1.00
CA SER A 7 4.58 -2.32 0.01
C SER A 7 4.38 -1.72 1.41
N LEU A 8 3.78 -2.51 2.31
CA LEU A 8 3.62 -2.11 3.70
C LEU A 8 4.74 -2.72 4.55
N PRO A 9 5.40 -1.93 5.43
CA PRO A 9 6.37 -2.50 6.36
C PRO A 9 5.65 -3.44 7.33
N THR A 10 6.35 -4.45 7.82
CA THR A 10 5.80 -5.50 8.69
C THR A 10 5.06 -4.95 9.92
N GLY A 11 5.56 -3.85 10.51
CA GLY A 11 4.93 -3.16 11.63
C GLY A 11 3.53 -2.58 11.33
N SER A 12 3.13 -2.46 10.07
CA SER A 12 1.85 -1.89 9.63
C SER A 12 0.82 -2.94 9.22
N LEU A 13 1.23 -4.19 8.99
CA LEU A 13 0.35 -5.26 8.49
C LEU A 13 -0.83 -5.52 9.44
N LYS A 14 -0.59 -5.55 10.75
CA LYS A 14 -1.64 -5.77 11.75
C LYS A 14 -2.72 -4.69 11.71
N GLU A 15 -2.31 -3.42 11.57
CA GLU A 15 -3.26 -2.30 11.52
C GLU A 15 -4.00 -2.25 10.18
N PHE A 16 -3.36 -2.66 9.09
CA PHE A 16 -4.02 -2.83 7.80
C PHE A 16 -5.10 -3.94 7.87
N THR A 17 -4.75 -5.11 8.41
CA THR A 17 -5.71 -6.21 8.60
C THR A 17 -6.92 -5.77 9.44
N ARG A 18 -6.67 -5.04 10.54
CA ARG A 18 -7.73 -4.49 11.38
C ARG A 18 -8.62 -3.50 10.62
N TYR A 19 -8.03 -2.66 9.79
CA TYR A 19 -8.76 -1.73 8.95
C TYR A 19 -9.70 -2.45 7.96
N ILE A 20 -9.20 -3.47 7.27
CA ILE A 20 -10.01 -4.28 6.35
C ILE A 20 -11.13 -5.00 7.10
N GLN A 21 -10.85 -5.62 8.25
CA GLN A 21 -11.86 -6.26 9.08
C GLN A 21 -12.97 -5.28 9.49
N ARG A 22 -12.61 -4.05 9.87
CA ARG A 22 -13.58 -3.01 10.23
C ARG A 22 -14.44 -2.57 9.04
N LEU A 23 -13.87 -2.48 7.84
CA LEU A 23 -14.64 -2.20 6.63
C LEU A 23 -15.69 -3.28 6.39
N LEU A 24 -15.26 -4.54 6.43
CA LEU A 24 -16.11 -5.70 6.20
C LEU A 24 -17.20 -5.84 7.26
N SER A 25 -16.91 -5.55 8.54
CA SER A 25 -17.91 -5.57 9.61
C SER A 25 -19.00 -4.51 9.42
N HIS A 26 -18.72 -3.45 8.66
CA HIS A 26 -19.70 -2.43 8.27
C HIS A 26 -20.33 -2.70 6.88
N GLY A 27 -20.13 -3.89 6.31
CA GLY A 27 -20.67 -4.26 5.00
C GLY A 27 -20.02 -3.55 3.81
N LYS A 28 -18.87 -2.89 4.01
CA LYS A 28 -18.16 -2.14 2.95
C LYS A 28 -17.02 -2.97 2.38
N LYS A 29 -16.93 -3.04 1.05
CA LYS A 29 -15.79 -3.66 0.36
C LYS A 29 -14.60 -2.70 0.40
N SER A 30 -13.38 -3.22 0.37
CA SER A 30 -12.16 -2.38 0.34
C SER A 30 -12.11 -1.45 -0.87
N ILE A 31 -12.68 -1.86 -2.00
CA ILE A 31 -12.74 -1.07 -3.23
C ILE A 31 -13.88 -0.03 -3.25
N SER A 32 -14.76 0.02 -2.25
CA SER A 32 -15.92 0.93 -2.25
C SER A 32 -15.67 2.21 -1.45
N VAL A 33 -14.44 2.46 -1.02
CA VAL A 33 -14.07 3.60 -0.18
C VAL A 33 -12.77 4.23 -0.63
N VAL A 34 -12.63 5.53 -0.41
CA VAL A 34 -11.34 6.21 -0.45
C VAL A 34 -10.66 5.98 0.90
N THR A 35 -9.47 5.40 0.86
CA THR A 35 -8.64 5.15 2.04
C THR A 35 -7.58 6.24 2.16
N ARG A 36 -7.56 6.94 3.29
CA ARG A 36 -6.47 7.84 3.66
C ARG A 36 -5.38 7.06 4.37
N PHE A 37 -4.14 7.27 3.93
CA PHE A 37 -2.93 6.76 4.55
C PHE A 37 -2.25 7.89 5.32
N SER A 38 -1.77 7.59 6.52
CA SER A 38 -0.89 8.49 7.28
C SER A 38 0.17 7.69 8.02
N LEU A 39 1.24 8.35 8.44
CA LEU A 39 2.31 7.71 9.22
C LEU A 39 2.26 8.17 10.67
N LYS A 40 2.56 7.26 11.59
CA LYS A 40 2.80 7.57 12.99
C LYS A 40 4.08 6.89 13.46
N LYS A 41 4.83 7.61 14.28
CA LYS A 41 5.97 7.05 15.01
C LYS A 41 5.46 6.11 16.10
N THR A 42 5.92 4.86 16.07
CA THR A 42 5.64 3.82 17.06
C THR A 42 6.96 3.21 17.52
N VAL A 43 6.97 2.54 18.67
CA VAL A 43 8.15 1.87 19.23
C VAL A 43 7.82 0.39 19.43
N ASN A 44 8.73 -0.51 19.03
CA ASN A 44 8.54 -1.94 19.24
C ASN A 44 8.92 -2.36 20.68
N ALA A 45 8.70 -3.62 21.04
CA ALA A 45 9.03 -4.12 22.38
C ALA A 45 10.52 -3.98 22.75
N GLY A 46 11.41 -3.92 21.76
CA GLY A 46 12.85 -3.71 21.93
C GLY A 46 13.28 -2.24 21.96
N GLY A 47 12.35 -1.29 21.99
CA GLY A 47 12.67 0.14 22.07
C GLY A 47 13.03 0.82 20.74
N ILE A 48 12.98 0.10 19.61
CA ILE A 48 13.29 0.67 18.30
C ILE A 48 12.07 1.43 17.77
N ALA A 49 12.27 2.71 17.47
CA ALA A 49 11.26 3.55 16.85
C ALA A 49 11.15 3.26 15.35
N TYR A 50 9.92 3.21 14.84
CA TYR A 50 9.62 3.00 13.42
C TYR A 50 8.40 3.80 13.00
N SER A 51 8.26 3.99 11.68
CA SER A 51 7.06 4.58 11.08
C SER A 51 6.03 3.48 10.81
N GLN A 52 4.85 3.64 11.38
CA GLN A 52 3.71 2.75 11.19
C GLN A 52 2.64 3.45 10.36
N ALA A 53 2.15 2.79 9.32
CA ALA A 53 1.04 3.27 8.53
C ALA A 53 -0.28 3.15 9.32
N GLN A 54 -1.09 4.19 9.22
CA GLN A 54 -2.45 4.25 9.70
C GLN A 54 -3.40 4.39 8.52
N PHE A 55 -4.54 3.70 8.64
CA PHE A 55 -5.55 3.63 7.60
C PHE A 55 -6.87 4.14 8.16
N LYS A 56 -7.48 5.06 7.42
CA LYS A 56 -8.81 5.60 7.76
C LYS A 56 -9.65 5.70 6.50
N ILE A 57 -10.96 5.50 6.66
CA ILE A 57 -11.92 5.83 5.61
C ILE A 57 -11.95 7.35 5.53
N ASP A 58 -11.66 7.89 4.35
CA ASP A 58 -11.87 9.31 4.10
C ASP A 58 -13.33 9.57 3.73
N ARG A 59 -13.81 8.85 2.70
CA ARG A 59 -15.19 8.89 2.24
C ARG A 59 -15.58 7.60 1.50
N PRO A 60 -16.87 7.27 1.39
CA PRO A 60 -17.33 6.30 0.41
C PRO A 60 -17.05 6.80 -1.01
N LEU A 61 -16.87 5.87 -1.95
CA LEU A 61 -16.93 6.20 -3.37
C LEU A 61 -18.39 6.48 -3.76
N THR A 62 -18.55 7.40 -4.70
CA THR A 62 -19.82 7.60 -5.41
C THR A 62 -20.10 6.42 -6.35
N GLU A 63 -21.35 6.27 -6.78
CA GLU A 63 -21.71 5.19 -7.72
C GLU A 63 -20.91 5.27 -9.04
N VAL A 64 -20.73 6.49 -9.56
CA VAL A 64 -19.96 6.74 -10.78
C VAL A 64 -18.50 6.31 -10.62
N GLU A 65 -17.87 6.67 -9.49
CA GLU A 65 -16.49 6.26 -9.21
C GLU A 65 -16.37 4.74 -9.01
N LEU A 66 -17.37 4.11 -8.38
CA LEU A 66 -17.38 2.68 -8.12
C LEU A 66 -17.45 1.89 -9.44
N THR A 67 -18.29 2.31 -10.39
CA THR A 67 -18.35 1.72 -11.73
C THR A 67 -17.03 1.87 -12.50
N ALA A 68 -16.36 3.02 -12.37
CA ALA A 68 -15.06 3.22 -13.01
C ALA A 68 -13.97 2.32 -12.41
N VAL A 69 -13.97 2.16 -11.08
CA VAL A 69 -12.96 1.35 -10.36
C VAL A 69 -13.23 -0.16 -10.49
N SER A 70 -14.47 -0.60 -10.69
CA SER A 70 -14.79 -2.03 -10.78
C SER A 70 -14.10 -2.73 -11.95
N GLN A 71 -14.03 -2.06 -13.11
CA GLN A 71 -13.32 -2.59 -14.29
C GLN A 71 -11.83 -2.78 -14.00
N LEU A 72 -11.20 -1.79 -13.35
CA LEU A 72 -9.80 -1.89 -12.95
C LEU A 72 -9.59 -3.00 -11.91
N ALA A 73 -10.51 -3.16 -10.95
CA ALA A 73 -10.43 -4.20 -9.95
C ALA A 73 -10.53 -5.61 -10.56
N GLU A 74 -11.34 -5.79 -11.60
CA GLU A 74 -11.43 -7.05 -12.35
C GLU A 74 -10.12 -7.36 -13.07
N GLN A 75 -9.54 -6.38 -13.79
CA GLN A 75 -8.25 -6.52 -14.46
C GLN A 75 -7.13 -6.88 -13.48
N VAL A 76 -7.07 -6.21 -12.32
CA VAL A 76 -6.08 -6.51 -11.27
C VAL A 76 -6.28 -7.92 -10.71
N LYS A 77 -7.53 -8.37 -10.55
CA LYS A 77 -7.82 -9.73 -10.08
C LYS A 77 -7.39 -10.79 -11.09
N GLU A 78 -7.57 -10.55 -12.38
CA GLU A 78 -7.08 -11.45 -13.44
C GLU A 78 -5.55 -11.48 -13.45
N TYR A 79 -4.90 -10.31 -13.42
CA TYR A 79 -3.46 -10.22 -13.34
C TYR A 79 -2.88 -10.98 -12.13
N ALA A 80 -3.48 -10.80 -10.95
CA ALA A 80 -3.04 -11.49 -9.73
C ALA A 80 -3.18 -13.01 -9.80
N LYS A 81 -4.19 -13.55 -10.50
CA LYS A 81 -4.32 -15.01 -10.71
C LYS A 81 -3.18 -15.57 -11.56
N HIS A 82 -2.77 -14.85 -12.59
CA HIS A 82 -1.67 -15.25 -13.46
C HIS A 82 -0.31 -15.06 -12.76
N ALA A 83 -0.13 -13.96 -12.04
CA ALA A 83 1.08 -13.65 -11.27
C ALA A 83 1.26 -14.55 -10.04
N ALA A 84 0.22 -15.21 -9.51
CA ALA A 84 0.37 -16.21 -8.44
C ALA A 84 0.92 -17.57 -8.94
N THR A 85 1.00 -17.77 -10.25
CA THR A 85 1.50 -19.03 -10.86
C THR A 85 3.00 -18.98 -11.17
N SER A 86 3.58 -17.79 -11.25
CA SER A 86 5.02 -17.55 -11.25
C SER A 86 5.41 -16.91 -9.93
N PRO A 87 6.46 -17.34 -9.20
CA PRO A 87 7.04 -16.49 -8.19
C PRO A 87 7.60 -15.28 -8.93
N VAL A 88 6.79 -14.23 -9.05
CA VAL A 88 7.31 -12.92 -9.38
C VAL A 88 8.15 -12.58 -8.16
N ASP A 89 9.46 -12.55 -8.34
CA ASP A 89 10.40 -12.03 -7.36
C ASP A 89 9.98 -10.57 -7.10
N LEU A 90 9.08 -10.40 -6.13
CA LEU A 90 8.53 -9.12 -5.68
C LEU A 90 9.59 -8.22 -5.02
N ASP A 91 10.82 -8.73 -4.93
CA ASP A 91 12.02 -8.00 -4.53
C ASP A 91 12.64 -7.19 -5.69
N GLU A 92 12.17 -7.32 -6.93
CA GLU A 92 12.61 -6.48 -8.06
C GLU A 92 11.84 -5.15 -8.15
N PHE A 93 11.45 -4.60 -7.00
CA PHE A 93 11.46 -3.15 -6.80
C PHE A 93 12.62 -2.85 -5.85
N THR A 94 13.81 -3.27 -6.28
CA THR A 94 15.06 -2.80 -5.71
C THR A 94 15.05 -1.29 -5.77
N ASP A 95 15.23 -0.72 -4.58
CA ASP A 95 15.78 0.60 -4.28
C ASP A 95 15.93 1.50 -5.50
N VAL A 96 15.21 2.63 -5.51
CA VAL A 96 15.67 3.76 -6.32
C VAL A 96 17.02 4.13 -5.72
N SER A 97 18.08 3.52 -6.22
CA SER A 97 19.46 3.84 -5.90
C SER A 97 19.67 5.24 -6.46
N THR A 98 19.25 6.22 -5.68
CA THR A 98 19.81 7.55 -5.77
C THR A 98 21.27 7.35 -5.41
N PRO A 99 22.22 7.61 -6.34
CA PRO A 99 23.63 7.47 -6.04
C PRO A 99 24.00 8.55 -5.00
N PHE A 100 23.92 8.20 -3.73
CA PHE A 100 24.40 9.02 -2.62
C PHE A 100 25.89 8.75 -2.44
N ASP A 101 26.71 9.79 -2.61
CA ASP A 101 28.12 9.75 -2.18
C ASP A 101 28.15 9.83 -0.65
N PRO A 102 28.61 8.77 0.05
CA PRO A 102 28.56 8.69 1.51
C PRO A 102 29.52 9.65 2.22
N ILE A 103 30.35 10.41 1.50
CA ILE A 103 31.29 11.37 2.10
C ILE A 103 30.79 12.82 1.97
N THR A 104 30.05 13.16 0.91
CA THR A 104 29.71 14.56 0.56
C THR A 104 28.23 14.88 0.61
N GLY A 105 27.33 13.90 0.60
CA GLY A 105 25.89 14.09 0.83
C GLY A 105 25.14 14.89 -0.25
N GLU A 106 25.71 15.01 -1.45
CA GLU A 106 25.08 15.68 -2.59
C GLU A 106 24.40 14.67 -3.53
N ILE A 107 23.33 15.12 -4.22
CA ILE A 107 22.56 14.31 -5.17
C ILE A 107 23.12 14.60 -6.57
N VAL A 108 23.64 13.58 -7.27
CA VAL A 108 24.10 13.75 -8.66
C VAL A 108 22.88 13.78 -9.59
N GLU A 109 22.52 14.97 -10.06
CA GLU A 109 21.53 15.17 -11.12
C GLU A 109 22.19 14.86 -12.48
N SER A 110 21.53 14.06 -13.32
CA SER A 110 21.88 13.87 -14.74
C SER A 110 20.70 14.27 -15.60
#